data_AF-A0A7S2PSH6-F1
#
_entry.id   AF-A0A7S2PSH6-F1
#
_cell.length_a   1.000
_cell.length_b   1.000
_cell.length_c   1.000
_cell.angle_alpha   90.00
_cell.angle_beta   90.00
_cell.angle_gamma   90.00
#
_symmetry.space_group_name_H-M   'P 1'
#
loop_
_entity.id
_entity.type
_entity.pdbx_description
1 polymer ?
#
loop_
_entity_poly.entity_id
_entity_poly.type
_entity_poly.pdbx_seq_one_letter_code
_entity_poly.pdbx_strand_id
1 'polypeptide(L)'
;KLLDPASKTPRRLASMAALPGCDDRKVVIDAGAAIKLQRLDRLGNELFTTSGVLAEVRDERARALLDTLPQELKVREPLPQDLAFVKQFAKATGDFGFLSQNDMDLIALTVQLHRAAGGTVREKPAALATGDGGSASFDWAPARA
;
A
#
# COMPACT_ATOMS: atom_id res chain seq x y z
N LYS A 1 46.86 -4.59 24.53
CA LYS A 1 46.52 -4.88 23.12
C LYS A 1 45.11 -5.43 23.11
N LEU A 2 44.16 -4.53 22.88
CA LEU A 2 42.71 -4.77 22.90
C LEU A 2 42.36 -5.45 21.57
N LEU A 3 41.78 -6.66 21.61
CA LEU A 3 41.16 -7.29 20.45
C LEU A 3 39.65 -7.03 20.54
N ASP A 4 39.12 -6.23 19.63
CA ASP A 4 37.68 -6.16 19.36
C ASP A 4 37.36 -6.91 18.04
N PRO A 5 36.35 -7.78 18.01
CA PRO A 5 36.03 -8.62 16.87
C PRO A 5 35.09 -7.94 15.86
N ALA A 6 35.41 -8.12 14.57
CA ALA A 6 34.49 -8.16 13.44
C ALA A 6 33.41 -7.06 13.36
N SER A 7 33.77 -5.93 12.76
CA SER A 7 32.81 -5.00 12.14
C SER A 7 32.05 -5.74 11.02
N LYS A 8 30.87 -6.27 11.37
CA LYS A 8 29.95 -6.93 10.44
C LYS A 8 29.31 -5.85 9.58
N THR A 9 29.93 -5.55 8.44
CA THR A 9 29.35 -4.71 7.38
C THR A 9 28.01 -5.33 6.96
N PRO A 10 26.90 -4.57 6.89
CA PRO A 10 25.68 -5.13 6.32
C PRO A 10 25.95 -5.46 4.85
N ARG A 11 25.77 -6.73 4.49
CA ARG A 11 25.76 -7.19 3.10
C ARG A 11 24.67 -6.40 2.37
N ARG A 12 25.08 -5.41 1.57
CA ARG A 12 24.22 -4.77 0.59
C ARG A 12 23.86 -5.86 -0.42
N LEU A 13 22.69 -6.49 -0.23
CA LEU A 13 22.18 -7.46 -1.19
C LEU A 13 22.05 -6.72 -2.52
N ALA A 14 22.68 -7.29 -3.55
CA ALA A 14 22.61 -6.79 -4.90
C ALA A 14 21.14 -6.62 -5.29
N SER A 15 20.80 -5.43 -5.80
CA SER A 15 19.59 -5.20 -6.58
C SER A 15 19.57 -6.22 -7.71
N MET A 16 18.82 -7.31 -7.54
CA MET A 16 18.51 -8.21 -8.63
C MET A 16 17.50 -7.49 -9.51
N ALA A 17 17.93 -7.25 -10.75
CA ALA A 17 17.20 -6.53 -11.77
C ALA A 17 15.75 -7.02 -11.87
N ALA A 18 14.84 -6.04 -11.90
CA ALA A 18 13.45 -6.23 -12.24
C ALA A 18 13.34 -7.05 -13.54
N LEU A 19 12.48 -8.08 -13.52
CA LEU A 19 12.11 -8.80 -14.74
C LEU A 19 11.46 -7.80 -15.70
N PRO A 20 11.82 -7.80 -16.99
CA PRO A 20 11.25 -6.86 -17.96
C PRO A 20 9.75 -7.17 -18.11
N GLY A 21 8.91 -6.23 -17.67
CA GLY A 21 7.45 -6.33 -17.74
C GLY A 21 6.70 -5.93 -16.46
N CYS A 22 7.37 -5.76 -15.32
CA CYS A 22 6.75 -5.15 -14.14
C CYS A 22 7.09 -3.65 -14.09
N ASP A 23 6.22 -2.85 -14.70
CA ASP A 23 6.20 -1.37 -14.59
C ASP A 23 6.47 -0.92 -13.15
N ASP A 24 6.99 0.30 -12.94
CA ASP A 24 7.20 1.00 -11.65
C ASP A 24 5.93 1.11 -10.77
N ARG A 25 5.33 -0.01 -10.41
CA ARG A 25 4.06 -0.15 -9.71
C ARG A 25 4.32 -0.20 -8.23
N LYS A 26 3.70 0.75 -7.54
CA LYS A 26 3.68 0.88 -6.10
C LYS A 26 2.37 0.30 -5.58
N VAL A 27 2.46 -0.61 -4.62
CA VAL A 27 1.30 -1.31 -4.05
C VAL A 27 1.22 -0.97 -2.58
N VAL A 28 0.08 -0.44 -2.15
CA VAL A 28 -0.23 -0.24 -0.73
C VAL A 28 -1.00 -1.46 -0.23
N ILE A 29 -0.57 -2.04 0.88
CA ILE A 29 -1.10 -3.28 1.41
C ILE A 29 -1.87 -3.01 2.69
N ASP A 30 -3.10 -3.52 2.72
CA ASP A 30 -3.94 -3.60 3.91
C ASP A 30 -3.68 -4.87 4.73
N ALA A 31 -3.90 -4.82 6.05
CA ALA A 31 -3.71 -5.93 7.00
C ALA A 31 -4.54 -7.16 6.60
N GLY A 32 -5.76 -6.96 6.09
CA GLY A 32 -6.62 -8.05 5.61
C GLY A 32 -6.07 -8.74 4.36
N ALA A 33 -5.31 -8.01 3.53
CA ALA A 33 -4.69 -8.51 2.31
C ALA A 33 -3.34 -9.20 2.57
N ALA A 34 -2.55 -8.72 3.54
CA ALA A 34 -1.26 -9.29 3.91
C ALA A 34 -1.34 -10.77 4.32
N ILE A 35 -2.48 -11.22 4.84
CA ILE A 35 -2.69 -12.58 5.37
C ILE A 35 -3.03 -13.59 4.25
N LYS A 36 -3.52 -13.14 3.08
CA LYS A 36 -4.02 -14.06 2.03
C LYS A 36 -3.14 -14.12 0.79
N LEU A 37 -2.25 -13.16 0.57
CA LEU A 37 -1.50 -13.13 -0.69
C LEU A 37 -0.21 -13.94 -0.62
N GLN A 38 -0.32 -15.18 -1.08
CA GLN A 38 0.78 -16.09 -1.39
C GLN A 38 1.70 -15.59 -2.55
N ARG A 39 1.33 -14.52 -3.27
CA ARG A 39 2.01 -14.07 -4.50
C ARG A 39 2.13 -12.54 -4.66
N LEU A 40 2.66 -11.87 -3.65
CA LEU A 40 2.99 -10.44 -3.72
C LEU A 40 4.04 -10.12 -4.79
N ASP A 41 4.83 -11.12 -5.19
CA ASP A 41 5.85 -11.06 -6.25
C ASP A 41 5.30 -10.57 -7.60
N ARG A 42 4.00 -10.72 -7.84
CA ARG A 42 3.36 -10.38 -9.12
C ARG A 42 2.61 -9.07 -9.12
N LEU A 43 2.48 -8.39 -7.98
CA LEU A 43 1.65 -7.19 -7.87
C LEU A 43 2.38 -5.89 -8.22
N GLY A 44 3.66 -5.80 -7.90
CA GLY A 44 4.46 -4.59 -8.13
C GLY A 44 5.84 -4.70 -7.53
N ASN A 45 6.65 -3.67 -7.73
CA ASN A 45 8.08 -3.66 -7.39
C ASN A 45 8.36 -2.93 -6.08
N GLU A 46 7.39 -2.16 -5.59
CA GLU A 46 7.47 -1.47 -4.31
C GLU A 46 6.21 -1.71 -3.51
N LEU A 47 6.38 -2.25 -2.30
CA LEU A 47 5.30 -2.51 -1.36
C LEU A 47 5.33 -1.50 -0.23
N PHE A 48 4.17 -0.96 0.11
CA PHE A 48 4.00 0.03 1.17
C PHE A 48 2.90 -0.37 2.14
N THR A 49 3.05 -0.02 3.40
CA THR A 49 2.00 -0.10 4.42
C THR A 49 2.22 0.96 5.50
N THR A 50 1.27 1.12 6.42
CA THR A 50 1.38 2.02 7.57
C THR A 50 1.73 1.25 8.83
N SER A 51 2.29 1.93 9.83
CA SER A 51 2.65 1.29 11.11
C SER A 51 1.43 0.78 11.88
N GLY A 52 0.30 1.50 11.80
CA GLY A 52 -0.96 1.09 12.44
C GLY A 52 -1.47 -0.26 11.92
N VAL A 53 -1.43 -0.44 10.61
CA VAL A 53 -1.84 -1.68 9.93
C VAL A 53 -0.86 -2.82 10.24
N LEU A 54 0.44 -2.55 10.20
CA LEU A 54 1.44 -3.55 10.59
C LEU A 54 1.29 -3.99 12.07
N ALA A 55 0.89 -3.08 12.95
CA ALA A 55 0.68 -3.36 14.37
C ALA A 55 -0.58 -4.19 14.66
N GLU A 56 -1.57 -4.17 13.76
CA GLU A 56 -2.73 -5.07 13.79
C GLU A 56 -2.37 -6.49 13.33
N VAL A 57 -1.42 -6.62 12.41
CA VAL A 57 -0.88 -7.89 11.94
C VAL A 57 0.05 -8.50 13.00
N ARG A 58 -0.54 -9.07 14.06
CA ARG A 58 0.18 -9.73 15.16
C ARG A 58 0.31 -11.24 15.03
N ASP A 59 -0.31 -11.82 13.99
CA ASP A 59 -0.27 -13.27 13.76
C ASP A 59 1.15 -13.71 13.35
N GLU A 60 1.66 -14.73 14.03
CA GLU A 60 2.96 -15.34 13.78
C GLU A 60 3.08 -15.85 12.33
N ARG A 61 1.96 -16.34 11.76
CA ARG A 61 1.90 -16.78 10.36
C ARG A 61 2.06 -15.62 9.38
N ALA A 62 1.46 -14.48 9.69
CA ALA A 62 1.54 -13.30 8.85
C ALA A 62 2.97 -12.71 8.89
N ARG A 63 3.61 -12.67 10.07
CA ARG A 63 5.03 -12.29 10.17
C ARG A 63 5.94 -13.21 9.38
N ALA A 64 5.77 -14.52 9.51
CA ALA A 64 6.55 -15.48 8.74
C ALA A 64 6.38 -15.29 7.22
N LEU A 65 5.18 -14.93 6.75
CA LEU A 65 4.92 -14.64 5.34
C LEU A 65 5.52 -13.31 4.89
N LEU A 66 5.55 -12.30 5.76
CA LEU A 66 6.26 -11.05 5.49
C LEU A 66 7.77 -11.28 5.32
N ASP A 67 8.35 -12.19 6.12
CA ASP A 67 9.77 -12.56 6.02
C ASP A 67 10.10 -13.36 4.73
N THR A 68 9.10 -14.02 4.11
CA THR A 68 9.30 -14.73 2.83
C THR A 68 9.08 -13.85 1.60
N LEU A 69 8.76 -12.57 1.78
CA LEU A 69 8.56 -11.66 0.65
C LEU A 69 9.88 -11.45 -0.12
N PRO A 70 9.87 -11.53 -1.45
CA PRO A 70 11.06 -11.31 -2.27
C PRO A 70 11.52 -9.84 -2.25
N GLN A 71 10.69 -8.93 -1.76
CA GLN A 71 10.91 -7.49 -1.72
C GLN A 71 10.51 -6.93 -0.36
N GLU A 72 11.24 -5.90 0.09
CA GLU A 72 11.05 -5.28 1.39
C GLU A 72 9.71 -4.53 1.48
N LEU A 73 8.93 -4.81 2.52
CA LEU A 73 7.73 -4.05 2.84
C LEU A 73 8.10 -2.72 3.50
N LYS A 74 7.83 -1.61 2.80
CA LYS A 74 8.17 -0.26 3.29
C LYS A 74 7.05 0.28 4.19
N VAL A 75 7.35 0.45 5.47
CA VAL A 75 6.44 1.12 6.40
C VAL A 75 6.58 2.62 6.24
N ARG A 76 5.48 3.31 5.93
CA ARG A 76 5.49 4.76 5.70
C ARG A 76 4.18 5.38 6.17
N GLU A 77 4.30 6.49 6.88
CA GLU A 77 3.14 7.26 7.33
C GLU A 77 2.71 8.28 6.26
N PRO A 78 1.39 8.51 6.12
CA PRO A 78 0.87 9.51 5.20
C PRO A 78 1.20 10.93 5.66
N LEU A 79 1.30 11.86 4.70
CA LEU A 79 1.46 13.27 5.01
C LEU A 79 0.16 13.85 5.61
N PRO A 80 0.25 14.81 6.56
CA PRO A 80 -0.93 15.42 7.16
C PRO A 80 -1.90 16.06 6.16
N GLN A 81 -1.37 16.62 5.07
CA GLN A 81 -2.17 17.22 3.99
C GLN A 81 -3.02 16.18 3.24
N ASP A 82 -2.49 14.98 3.02
CA ASP A 82 -3.17 13.91 2.29
C ASP A 82 -4.22 13.27 3.21
N LEU A 83 -3.92 13.16 4.51
CA LEU A 83 -4.90 12.77 5.51
C LEU A 83 -6.08 13.74 5.62
N ALA A 84 -5.79 15.05 5.67
CA ALA A 84 -6.84 16.07 5.70
C ALA A 84 -7.72 16.01 4.46
N PHE A 85 -7.11 15.82 3.28
CA PHE A 85 -7.81 15.64 2.02
C PHE A 85 -8.75 14.42 2.06
N VAL A 86 -8.24 13.24 2.46
CA VAL A 86 -9.05 12.01 2.53
C VAL A 86 -10.20 12.16 3.52
N LYS A 87 -9.96 12.76 4.69
CA LYS A 87 -11.01 13.02 5.69
C LYS A 87 -12.12 13.92 5.14
N GLN A 88 -11.77 14.96 4.37
CA GLN A 88 -12.76 15.82 3.73
C GLN A 88 -13.52 15.09 2.63
N PHE A 89 -12.81 14.30 1.82
CA PHE A 89 -13.42 13.52 0.74
C PHE A 89 -14.40 12.47 1.28
N ALA A 90 -14.01 11.72 2.31
CA ALA A 90 -14.87 10.73 2.97
C ALA A 90 -16.09 11.36 3.64
N LYS A 91 -16.00 12.60 4.14
CA LYS A 91 -17.16 13.34 4.63
C LYS A 91 -18.11 13.74 3.51
N ALA A 92 -17.57 14.08 2.34
CA ALA A 92 -18.38 14.45 1.18
C ALA A 92 -19.07 13.23 0.55
N THR A 93 -18.48 12.04 0.62
CA THR A 93 -19.10 10.79 0.14
C THR A 93 -20.03 10.13 1.17
N GLY A 94 -19.85 10.44 2.46
CA GLY A 94 -20.58 9.81 3.56
C GLY A 94 -19.88 8.60 4.18
N ASP A 95 -18.69 8.23 3.71
CA ASP A 95 -17.93 7.08 4.19
C ASP A 95 -17.21 7.33 5.53
N PHE A 96 -17.09 8.58 5.95
CA PHE A 96 -16.31 8.96 7.15
C PHE A 96 -16.70 8.20 8.42
N GLY A 97 -17.97 7.84 8.59
CA GLY A 97 -18.44 7.08 9.75
C GLY A 97 -18.16 5.57 9.71
N PHE A 98 -17.78 5.04 8.54
CA PHE A 98 -17.56 3.61 8.30
C PHE A 98 -16.08 3.24 8.17
N LEU A 99 -15.22 4.20 7.84
CA LEU A 99 -13.78 4.00 7.70
C LEU A 99 -13.08 4.10 9.07
N SER A 100 -12.22 3.13 9.38
CA SER A 100 -11.35 3.19 10.55
C SER A 100 -10.19 4.19 10.36
N GLN A 101 -9.44 4.47 11.43
CA GLN A 101 -8.24 5.31 11.33
C GLN A 101 -7.18 4.68 10.43
N ASN A 102 -6.99 3.35 10.51
CA ASN A 102 -6.05 2.63 9.64
C ASN A 102 -6.47 2.70 8.16
N ASP A 103 -7.77 2.57 7.87
CA ASP A 103 -8.29 2.72 6.50
C ASP A 103 -7.99 4.12 5.96
N MET A 104 -8.24 5.16 6.77
CA MET A 104 -7.94 6.55 6.41
C MET A 104 -6.45 6.74 6.12
N ASP A 105 -5.57 6.14 6.92
CA ASP A 105 -4.12 6.24 6.77
C ASP A 105 -3.63 5.54 5.49
N LEU A 106 -4.17 4.37 5.17
CA LEU A 106 -3.86 3.64 3.93
C LEU A 106 -4.33 4.39 2.69
N ILE A 107 -5.57 4.92 2.70
CA ILE A 107 -6.09 5.72 1.59
C ILE A 107 -5.24 6.98 1.41
N ALA A 108 -4.88 7.65 2.50
CA ALA A 108 -4.03 8.84 2.45
C ALA A 108 -2.61 8.53 1.91
N LEU A 109 -2.02 7.41 2.32
CA LEU A 109 -0.74 6.95 1.80
C LEU A 109 -0.82 6.67 0.30
N THR A 110 -1.93 6.07 -0.14
CA THR A 110 -2.18 5.81 -1.57
C THR A 110 -2.28 7.12 -2.36
N VAL A 111 -3.03 8.11 -1.85
CA VAL A 111 -3.14 9.44 -2.46
C VAL A 111 -1.77 10.12 -2.55
N GLN A 112 -0.98 10.05 -1.48
CA GLN A 112 0.36 10.62 -1.43
C GLN A 112 1.27 10.02 -2.51
N LEU A 113 1.30 8.68 -2.63
CA LEU A 113 2.13 7.99 -3.61
C LEU A 113 1.67 8.28 -5.04
N HIS A 114 0.37 8.35 -5.27
CA HIS A 114 -0.21 8.69 -6.58
C HIS A 114 0.18 10.11 -7.00
N ARG A 115 0.05 11.09 -6.10
CA ARG A 115 0.48 12.48 -6.33
C ARG A 115 1.99 12.58 -6.60
N ALA A 116 2.80 11.84 -5.83
CA ALA A 116 4.24 11.80 -6.02
C ALA A 116 4.65 11.17 -7.38
N ALA A 117 3.81 10.30 -7.94
CA ALA A 117 3.98 9.75 -9.29
C ALA A 117 3.44 10.67 -10.41
N GLY A 118 3.00 11.90 -10.08
CA GLY A 118 2.41 12.83 -11.04
C GLY A 118 0.92 12.57 -11.33
N GLY A 119 0.30 11.63 -10.63
CA GLY A 119 -1.12 11.31 -10.76
C GLY A 119 -2.01 12.39 -10.17
N THR A 120 -3.15 12.65 -10.83
CA THR A 120 -4.18 13.56 -10.33
C THR A 120 -5.29 12.77 -9.63
N VAL A 121 -5.80 13.31 -8.52
CA VAL A 121 -6.98 12.80 -7.81
C VAL A 121 -8.14 13.77 -7.99
N ARG A 122 -9.36 13.24 -8.01
CA ARG A 122 -10.57 14.09 -8.05
C ARG A 122 -10.67 14.87 -6.74
N GLU A 123 -10.91 16.17 -6.82
CA GLU A 123 -11.06 17.00 -5.63
C GLU A 123 -12.42 16.85 -4.95
N LYS A 124 -13.44 16.44 -5.71
CA LYS A 124 -14.81 16.26 -5.24
C LYS A 124 -15.38 14.92 -5.73
N PRO A 125 -16.26 14.28 -4.96
CA PRO A 125 -16.99 13.11 -5.42
C PRO A 125 -17.77 13.41 -6.69
N ALA A 126 -17.86 12.42 -7.59
CA ALA A 126 -18.79 12.53 -8.71
C ALA A 126 -20.22 12.54 -8.17
N ALA A 127 -21.10 13.34 -8.76
CA ALA A 127 -22.52 13.24 -8.47
C ALA A 127 -22.99 11.81 -8.77
N LEU A 128 -23.79 11.24 -7.87
CA LEU A 128 -24.42 9.95 -8.12
C LEU A 128 -25.29 10.09 -9.37
N ALA A 129 -24.90 9.43 -10.47
CA ALA A 129 -25.73 9.36 -11.65
C ALA A 129 -26.97 8.53 -11.29
N THR A 130 -28.09 9.21 -11.06
CA THR A 130 -29.42 8.60 -11.06
C THR A 130 -29.76 8.21 -12.50
N GLY A 131 -29.27 7.05 -12.95
CA GLY A 131 -29.50 6.57 -14.32
C GLY A 131 -29.20 5.08 -14.45
N ASP A 132 -30.28 4.30 -14.54
CA ASP A 132 -30.42 2.90 -14.95
C ASP A 132 -29.24 1.95 -14.72
N GLY A 133 -29.31 1.22 -13.58
CA GLY A 133 -29.31 -0.26 -13.50
C GLY A 133 -28.20 -1.10 -14.16
N GLY A 134 -27.23 -0.52 -14.84
CA GLY A 134 -26.12 -1.24 -15.47
C GLY A 134 -25.01 -1.47 -14.45
N SER A 135 -24.89 -2.68 -13.90
CA SER A 135 -23.72 -3.04 -13.09
C SER A 135 -22.50 -3.09 -14.00
N ALA A 136 -21.69 -2.03 -14.02
CA ALA A 136 -20.37 -2.11 -14.61
C ALA A 136 -19.54 -3.12 -13.81
N SER A 137 -18.99 -4.14 -14.49
CA SER A 137 -18.08 -5.11 -13.87
C SER A 137 -16.88 -4.37 -13.29
N PHE A 138 -16.77 -4.34 -11.97
CA PHE A 138 -15.67 -3.71 -11.26
C PHE A 138 -14.49 -4.69 -11.18
N ASP A 139 -13.64 -4.68 -12.20
CA ASP A 139 -12.37 -5.41 -12.19
C ASP A 139 -11.29 -4.60 -11.49
N TRP A 140 -11.04 -4.93 -10.22
CA TRP A 140 -10.06 -4.22 -9.37
C TRP A 140 -8.61 -4.64 -9.66
N ALA A 141 -8.40 -5.81 -10.25
CA ALA A 141 -7.09 -6.39 -10.47
C ALA A 141 -6.52 -5.97 -11.84
N PRO A 142 -5.19 -5.79 -11.96
CA PRO A 142 -4.58 -5.50 -13.24
C PRO A 142 -4.85 -6.63 -14.24
N ALA A 143 -4.99 -6.26 -15.52
CA ALA A 143 -5.08 -7.23 -16.60
C ALA A 143 -3.91 -8.22 -16.51
N ARG A 144 -4.21 -9.52 -16.59
CA ARG A 144 -3.18 -10.57 -16.60
C ARG A 144 -2.30 -10.34 -17.83
N ALA A 145 -1.01 -10.12 -17.60
CA ALA A 145 0.01 -10.13 -18.65
C ALA A 145 0.20 -11.54 -19.21
#